data_AF-A0A1Q7W2D8-F1
#
_entry.id   AF-A0A1Q7W2D8-F1
#
_cell.length_a   1.000
_cell.length_b   1.000
_cell.length_c   1.000
_cell.angle_alpha   90.00
_cell.angle_beta   90.00
_cell.angle_gamma   90.00
#
_symmetry.space_group_name_H-M   'P 1'
#
loop_
_entity.id
_entity.type
_entity.pdbx_description
1 polymer ?
#
loop_
_entity_poly.entity_id
_entity_poly.type
_entity_poly.pdbx_seq_one_letter_code
_entity_poly.pdbx_strand_id
1 'polypeptide(L)'
;MRPVRTAARAMLAGIFVASGAKALTNPDRLVANARPIADRIGPKLAKVHKRAPSDARSLVQLNGAVQFVGGLLLMTGLRRPAAAALAASLVPTTLAGHRFWEHHDPQQRTQQQIHFMKNLGLMGGLLLAAVDTEGRPGLRYRTQRLVHDADRAVRRGAKDTRQKVKIAARAAELGRHLPG
;
A
#
# COMPACT_ATOMS: atom_id res chain seq x y z
N MET A 1 -16.99 -13.45 4.10
CA MET A 1 -17.41 -12.44 5.10
C MET A 1 -16.98 -11.04 4.70
N ARG A 2 -17.70 -10.39 3.77
CA ARG A 2 -17.45 -8.99 3.39
C ARG A 2 -17.79 -7.96 4.50
N PRO A 3 -18.87 -8.09 5.29
CA PRO A 3 -19.24 -7.03 6.25
C PRO A 3 -18.23 -6.89 7.39
N VAL A 4 -17.71 -8.00 7.91
CA VAL A 4 -16.68 -8.00 8.98
C VAL A 4 -15.43 -7.24 8.53
N ARG A 5 -14.97 -7.45 7.29
CA ARG A 5 -13.78 -6.77 6.76
C ARG A 5 -14.01 -5.28 6.58
N THR A 6 -15.17 -4.88 6.07
CA THR A 6 -15.53 -3.46 5.93
C THR A 6 -15.60 -2.77 7.28
N ALA A 7 -16.24 -3.40 8.27
CA ALA A 7 -16.32 -2.88 9.63
C ALA A 7 -14.92 -2.74 10.27
N ALA A 8 -14.11 -3.80 10.22
CA ALA A 8 -12.74 -3.78 10.75
C ALA A 8 -11.89 -2.67 10.11
N ARG A 9 -12.02 -2.46 8.80
CA ARG A 9 -11.34 -1.37 8.08
C ARG A 9 -11.82 0.00 8.48
N ALA A 10 -13.13 0.20 8.65
CA ALA A 10 -13.67 1.48 9.10
C ALA A 10 -13.18 1.82 10.52
N MET A 11 -13.19 0.83 11.42
CA MET A 11 -12.65 0.98 12.78
C MET A 11 -11.16 1.32 12.76
N LEU A 12 -10.38 0.58 11.95
CA LEU A 12 -8.95 0.81 11.83
C LEU A 12 -8.63 2.16 11.19
N ALA A 13 -9.39 2.58 10.16
CA ALA A 13 -9.22 3.88 9.50
C ALA A 13 -9.57 5.04 10.44
N GLY A 14 -10.57 4.88 11.31
CA GLY A 14 -11.09 5.94 12.15
C GLY A 14 -10.03 6.65 12.99
N ILE A 15 -9.08 5.91 13.56
CA ILE A 15 -8.00 6.51 14.36
C ILE A 15 -7.05 7.35 13.50
N PHE A 16 -6.73 6.93 12.27
CA PHE A 16 -5.86 7.68 11.36
C PHE A 16 -6.55 8.91 10.80
N VAL A 17 -7.84 8.83 10.49
CA VAL A 17 -8.62 9.98 10.04
C VAL A 17 -8.70 11.03 11.16
N ALA A 18 -9.06 10.61 12.37
CA ALA A 18 -9.17 11.53 13.52
C ALA A 18 -7.81 12.13 13.92
N SER A 19 -6.76 11.30 13.99
CA SER A 19 -5.40 11.74 14.30
C SER A 19 -4.86 12.69 13.22
N GLY A 20 -5.00 12.32 11.95
CA GLY A 20 -4.57 13.13 10.81
C GLY A 20 -5.27 14.48 10.74
N ALA A 21 -6.60 14.50 10.92
CA ALA A 21 -7.36 15.75 10.96
C ALA A 21 -6.90 16.68 12.10
N LYS A 22 -6.62 16.13 13.28
CA LYS A 22 -6.07 16.90 14.41
C LYS A 22 -4.66 17.41 14.12
N ALA A 23 -3.80 16.60 13.50
CA ALA A 23 -2.45 17.01 13.14
C ALA A 23 -2.43 18.13 12.07
N LEU A 24 -3.43 18.17 11.19
CA LEU A 24 -3.59 19.23 10.19
C LEU A 24 -4.15 20.52 10.78
N THR A 25 -5.16 20.42 11.64
CA THR A 25 -5.82 21.58 12.26
C THR A 25 -5.06 22.16 13.44
N ASN A 26 -4.35 21.31 14.21
CA ASN A 26 -3.63 21.68 15.43
C ASN A 26 -2.22 21.05 15.46
N PRO A 27 -1.34 21.39 14.51
CA PRO A 27 0.00 20.79 14.42
C PRO A 27 0.89 21.12 15.61
N ASP A 28 0.72 22.29 16.23
CA ASP A 28 1.66 22.85 17.20
C ASP A 28 1.80 21.98 18.47
N ARG A 29 0.75 21.23 18.83
CA ARG A 29 0.77 20.26 19.94
C ARG A 29 1.73 19.08 19.70
N LEU A 30 2.03 18.78 18.44
CA LEU A 30 2.88 17.66 18.05
C LEU A 30 4.29 18.11 17.66
N VAL A 31 4.48 19.41 17.41
CA VAL A 31 5.77 19.98 17.00
C VAL A 31 6.85 19.71 18.04
N ALA A 32 6.56 19.88 19.33
CA ALA A 32 7.53 19.65 20.40
C ALA A 32 8.12 18.23 20.36
N ASN A 33 7.26 17.23 20.16
CA ASN A 33 7.67 15.82 20.07
C ASN A 33 8.33 15.49 18.73
N ALA A 34 8.01 16.23 17.67
CA ALA A 34 8.56 16.01 16.34
C ALA A 34 9.93 16.66 16.12
N ARG A 35 10.31 17.69 16.90
CA ARG A 35 11.58 18.42 16.77
C ARG A 35 12.82 17.51 16.73
N PRO A 36 13.02 16.55 17.65
CA PRO A 36 14.23 15.71 17.64
C PRO A 36 14.37 14.85 16.38
N ILE A 37 13.25 14.46 15.76
CA ILE A 37 13.24 13.73 14.50
C ILE A 37 13.44 14.68 13.33
N ALA A 38 12.77 15.84 13.34
CA ALA A 38 12.90 16.87 12.32
C ALA A 38 14.36 17.35 12.20
N ASP A 39 15.05 17.56 13.32
CA ASP A 39 16.44 18.02 13.31
C ASP A 39 17.40 16.98 12.70
N ARG A 40 17.07 15.68 12.84
CA ARG A 40 17.88 14.58 12.27
C ARG A 40 17.59 14.32 10.79
N ILE A 41 16.35 14.49 10.35
CA ILE A 41 15.88 14.06 9.03
C ILE A 41 15.69 15.26 8.09
N GLY A 42 15.25 16.41 8.60
CA GLY A 42 15.00 17.64 7.87
C GLY A 42 16.20 18.11 7.02
N PRO A 43 17.43 18.16 7.56
CA PRO A 43 18.61 18.53 6.78
C PRO A 43 18.93 17.53 5.65
N LYS A 44 18.60 16.25 5.83
CA LYS A 44 18.78 15.22 4.79
C LYS A 44 17.72 15.36 3.70
N LEU A 45 16.48 15.66 4.08
CA LEU A 45 15.38 15.90 3.15
C LEU A 45 15.61 17.16 2.30
N ALA A 46 16.08 18.24 2.91
CA ALA A 46 16.40 19.49 2.22
C ALA A 46 17.48 19.31 1.12
N LYS A 47 18.42 18.37 1.33
CA LYS A 47 19.45 18.01 0.32
C LYS A 47 18.90 17.21 -0.86
N VAL A 48 17.82 16.45 -0.66
CA VAL A 48 17.19 15.67 -1.73
C VAL A 48 16.37 16.57 -2.64
N HIS A 49 15.60 17.50 -2.08
CA HIS A 49 14.78 18.42 -2.87
C HIS A 49 14.49 19.73 -2.14
N LYS A 50 14.61 20.87 -2.83
CA LYS A 50 14.38 22.21 -2.26
C LYS A 50 12.99 22.43 -1.67
N ARG A 51 11.99 21.64 -2.10
CA ARG A 51 10.60 21.70 -1.59
C ARG A 51 10.29 20.63 -0.53
N ALA A 52 11.27 19.83 -0.13
CA ALA A 52 11.05 18.82 0.89
C ALA A 52 10.83 19.52 2.26
N PRO A 53 9.84 19.11 3.05
CA PRO A 53 9.61 19.67 4.36
C PRO A 53 10.80 19.37 5.27
N SER A 54 11.50 20.42 5.69
CA SER A 54 12.63 20.36 6.63
C SER A 54 12.19 20.60 8.07
N ASP A 55 11.10 21.35 8.25
CA ASP A 55 10.73 21.91 9.55
C ASP A 55 9.76 20.97 10.29
N ALA A 56 9.87 20.91 11.62
CA ALA A 56 9.07 20.03 12.46
C ALA A 56 7.56 20.19 12.23
N ARG A 57 7.09 21.43 12.04
CA ARG A 57 5.67 21.72 11.76
C ARG A 57 5.21 21.14 10.43
N SER A 58 6.00 21.34 9.37
CA SER A 58 5.69 20.82 8.04
C SER A 58 5.73 19.30 8.00
N LEU A 59 6.65 18.67 8.74
CA LEU A 59 6.71 17.21 8.88
C LEU A 59 5.49 16.65 9.63
N VAL A 60 5.04 17.31 10.69
CA VAL A 60 3.80 16.95 11.40
C VAL A 60 2.60 17.06 10.47
N GLN A 61 2.48 18.15 9.71
CA GLN A 61 1.39 18.35 8.76
C GLN A 61 1.42 17.32 7.63
N LEU A 62 2.60 17.01 7.08
CA LEU A 62 2.77 15.97 6.07
C LEU A 62 2.32 14.62 6.60
N ASN A 63 2.79 14.23 7.79
CA ASN A 63 2.38 12.98 8.43
C ASN A 63 0.87 12.96 8.70
N GLY A 64 0.30 14.08 9.14
CA GLY A 64 -1.14 14.26 9.33
C GLY A 64 -1.93 14.09 8.04
N ALA A 65 -1.45 14.66 6.93
CA ALA A 65 -2.04 14.49 5.61
C ALA A 65 -2.01 13.03 5.15
N VAL A 66 -0.88 12.33 5.35
CA VAL A 66 -0.76 10.90 5.05
C VAL A 66 -1.74 10.07 5.88
N GLN A 67 -1.87 10.35 7.18
CA GLN A 67 -2.83 9.65 8.04
C GLN A 67 -4.28 9.91 7.63
N PHE A 68 -4.63 11.16 7.34
CA PHE A 68 -5.99 11.55 6.98
C PHE A 68 -6.39 10.95 5.62
N VAL A 69 -5.61 11.23 4.57
CA VAL A 69 -5.87 10.73 3.21
C VAL A 69 -5.73 9.21 3.17
N GLY A 70 -4.71 8.66 3.82
CA GLY A 70 -4.51 7.23 3.93
C GLY A 70 -5.68 6.53 4.64
N GLY A 71 -6.23 7.11 5.70
CA GLY A 71 -7.40 6.60 6.40
C GLY A 71 -8.66 6.60 5.52
N LEU A 72 -8.89 7.69 4.79
CA LEU A 72 -10.01 7.79 3.83
C LEU A 72 -9.86 6.78 2.68
N LEU A 73 -8.67 6.69 2.08
CA LEU A 73 -8.36 5.71 1.04
C LEU A 73 -8.45 4.28 1.56
N LEU A 74 -8.07 4.07 2.82
CA LEU A 74 -8.27 2.80 3.47
C LEU A 74 -9.77 2.51 3.48
N MET A 75 -10.67 3.40 3.86
CA MET A 75 -12.12 3.13 3.82
C MET A 75 -12.71 2.93 2.40
N THR A 76 -12.33 3.74 1.42
CA THR A 76 -13.06 3.83 0.14
C THR A 76 -12.36 3.20 -1.06
N GLY A 77 -11.02 3.21 -1.10
CA GLY A 77 -10.24 3.12 -2.34
C GLY A 77 -9.05 2.15 -2.32
N LEU A 78 -7.84 2.63 -2.65
CA LEU A 78 -6.59 1.87 -2.80
C LEU A 78 -6.08 1.25 -1.48
N ARG A 79 -6.80 0.24 -0.99
CA ARG A 79 -6.69 -0.31 0.38
C ARG A 79 -5.29 -0.77 0.75
N ARG A 80 -4.67 -1.55 -0.12
CA ARG A 80 -3.36 -2.17 0.14
C ARG A 80 -2.22 -1.14 0.24
N PRO A 81 -2.03 -0.25 -0.74
CA PRO A 81 -1.00 0.79 -0.63
C PRO A 81 -1.35 1.81 0.46
N ALA A 82 -2.64 2.13 0.69
CA ALA A 82 -3.03 3.00 1.79
C ALA A 82 -2.65 2.39 3.15
N ALA A 83 -2.93 1.09 3.36
CA ALA A 83 -2.55 0.40 4.58
C ALA A 83 -1.03 0.35 4.78
N ALA A 84 -0.26 0.11 3.71
CA ALA A 84 1.20 0.15 3.74
C ALA A 84 1.73 1.54 4.08
N ALA A 85 1.18 2.59 3.47
CA ALA A 85 1.56 3.97 3.75
C ALA A 85 1.26 4.37 5.20
N LEU A 86 0.08 3.99 5.71
CA LEU A 86 -0.29 4.21 7.11
C LEU A 86 0.64 3.45 8.06
N ALA A 87 1.01 2.20 7.75
CA ALA A 87 1.93 1.42 8.55
C ALA A 87 3.32 2.07 8.60
N ALA A 88 3.81 2.55 7.45
CA ALA A 88 5.06 3.30 7.38
C ALA A 88 5.01 4.60 8.20
N SER A 89 3.89 5.33 8.19
CA SER A 89 3.72 6.57 8.94
C SER A 89 3.73 6.39 10.47
N LEU A 90 3.37 5.20 10.95
CA LEU A 90 3.38 4.87 12.38
C LEU A 90 4.80 4.75 12.94
N VAL A 91 5.78 4.34 12.13
CA VAL A 91 7.17 4.15 12.58
C VAL A 91 7.75 5.44 13.16
N PRO A 92 7.86 6.55 12.41
CA PRO A 92 8.41 7.78 12.96
C PRO A 92 7.52 8.35 14.07
N THR A 93 6.19 8.22 13.97
CA THR A 93 5.25 8.73 14.98
C THR A 93 5.44 8.03 16.34
N THR A 94 5.66 6.72 16.33
CA THR A 94 5.85 5.91 17.55
C THR A 94 7.23 6.16 18.16
N LEU A 95 8.26 6.24 17.32
CA LEU A 95 9.62 6.58 17.74
C LEU A 95 9.74 8.01 18.30
N ALA A 96 8.94 8.97 17.83
CA ALA A 96 8.94 10.33 18.39
C ALA A 96 8.12 10.44 19.68
N GLY A 97 6.94 9.82 19.69
CA GLY A 97 5.93 10.08 20.72
C GLY A 97 6.02 9.22 21.97
N HIS A 98 6.56 7.99 21.87
CA HIS A 98 6.38 6.97 22.91
C HIS A 98 7.66 6.19 23.21
N ARG A 99 8.77 6.91 23.45
CA ARG A 99 10.07 6.35 23.83
C ARG A 99 10.08 5.98 25.31
N PHE A 100 9.31 4.95 25.67
CA PHE A 100 9.12 4.56 27.08
C PHE A 100 10.43 4.27 27.83
N TRP A 101 11.48 3.87 27.10
CA TRP A 101 12.82 3.60 27.63
C TRP A 101 13.58 4.85 28.11
N GLU A 102 13.11 6.06 27.80
CA GLU A 102 13.73 7.32 28.24
C GLU A 102 13.09 7.89 29.51
N HIS A 103 12.01 7.28 30.00
CA HIS A 103 11.33 7.72 31.21
C HIS A 103 11.84 6.96 32.44
N HIS A 104 12.33 7.71 33.43
CA HIS A 104 12.81 7.16 34.70
C HIS A 104 11.70 6.93 35.73
N ASP A 105 10.60 7.69 35.63
CA ASP A 105 9.42 7.48 36.48
C ASP A 105 8.67 6.20 36.06
N PRO A 106 8.44 5.24 36.98
CA PRO A 106 7.80 3.97 36.66
C PRO A 106 6.39 4.11 36.08
N GLN A 107 5.57 5.05 36.59
CA GLN A 107 4.20 5.22 36.12
C GLN A 107 4.16 5.79 34.69
N GLN A 108 4.97 6.82 34.42
CA GLN A 108 5.08 7.40 33.07
C GLN A 108 5.62 6.39 32.07
N ARG A 109 6.62 5.59 32.45
CA ARG A 109 7.17 4.53 31.60
C ARG A 109 6.10 3.50 31.21
N THR A 110 5.30 3.02 32.16
CA THR A 110 4.21 2.08 31.88
C THR A 110 3.18 2.67 30.93
N GLN A 111 2.77 3.93 31.12
CA GLN A 111 1.82 4.59 30.21
C GLN A 111 2.37 4.70 28.79
N GLN A 112 3.63 5.13 28.64
CA GLN A 112 4.27 5.22 27.33
C GLN A 112 4.43 3.86 26.65
N GLN A 113 4.72 2.80 27.41
CA GLN A 113 4.77 1.43 26.89
C GLN A 113 3.41 0.96 26.39
N ILE A 114 2.32 1.31 27.08
CA ILE A 114 0.96 1.01 26.62
C ILE A 114 0.67 1.70 25.29
N HIS A 115 1.03 2.98 25.15
CA HIS A 115 0.85 3.71 23.88
C HIS A 115 1.67 3.12 22.74
N PHE A 116 2.93 2.75 23.02
CA PHE A 116 3.77 2.03 22.07
C PHE A 116 3.10 0.72 21.61
N MET A 117 2.60 -0.08 22.56
CA MET A 117 1.96 -1.36 22.25
C MET A 117 0.66 -1.19 21.45
N LYS A 118 -0.12 -0.14 21.74
CA LYS A 118 -1.31 0.22 20.94
C LYS A 118 -0.93 0.52 19.49
N ASN A 119 0.10 1.32 19.26
CA ASN A 119 0.58 1.61 17.91
C ASN A 119 1.10 0.36 17.20
N LEU A 120 1.77 -0.54 17.92
CA LEU A 120 2.23 -1.82 17.36
C LEU A 120 1.07 -2.72 16.95
N GLY A 121 0.01 -2.80 17.77
CA GLY A 121 -1.22 -3.51 17.43
C GLY A 121 -1.91 -2.93 16.19
N LEU A 122 -1.99 -1.59 16.09
CA LEU A 122 -2.52 -0.92 14.90
C LEU A 122 -1.68 -1.21 13.64
N MET A 123 -0.34 -1.21 13.79
CA MET A 123 0.57 -1.56 12.70
C MET A 123 0.36 -3.01 12.23
N GLY A 124 0.18 -3.95 13.16
CA GLY A 124 -0.15 -5.34 12.83
C GLY A 124 -1.45 -5.46 12.01
N GLY A 125 -2.50 -4.74 12.42
CA GLY A 125 -3.76 -4.68 11.66
C GLY A 125 -3.60 -4.08 10.27
N LEU A 126 -2.77 -3.03 10.13
CA LEU A 126 -2.46 -2.41 8.85
C LEU A 126 -1.66 -3.32 7.93
N LEU A 127 -0.66 -4.04 8.45
CA LEU A 127 0.13 -4.99 7.65
C LEU A 127 -0.76 -6.12 7.13
N LEU A 128 -1.67 -6.63 7.96
CA LEU A 128 -2.66 -7.61 7.51
C LEU A 128 -3.56 -7.03 6.41
N ALA A 129 -4.02 -5.79 6.54
CA ALA A 129 -4.80 -5.10 5.50
C ALA A 129 -3.99 -4.81 4.22
N ALA A 130 -2.67 -4.64 4.31
CA ALA A 130 -1.80 -4.41 3.16
C ALA A 130 -1.61 -5.66 2.31
N VAL A 131 -1.69 -6.85 2.92
CA VAL A 131 -1.60 -8.14 2.22
C VAL A 131 -2.97 -8.73 1.87
N ASP A 132 -4.07 -8.22 2.43
CA ASP A 132 -5.41 -8.71 2.15
C ASP A 132 -5.83 -8.46 0.69
N THR A 133 -6.21 -9.53 -0.02
CA THR A 133 -6.66 -9.51 -1.40
C THR A 133 -8.18 -9.53 -1.56
N GLU A 134 -8.94 -9.47 -0.45
CA GLU A 134 -10.42 -9.48 -0.45
C GLU A 134 -11.03 -10.72 -1.13
N GLY A 135 -10.27 -11.81 -1.20
CA GLY A 135 -10.65 -13.02 -1.94
C GLY A 135 -10.57 -12.89 -3.46
N ARG A 136 -10.03 -11.78 -3.98
CA ARG A 136 -9.73 -11.64 -5.41
C ARG A 136 -8.36 -12.28 -5.71
N PRO A 137 -8.22 -13.01 -6.83
CA PRO A 137 -6.92 -13.53 -7.23
C PRO A 137 -5.91 -12.39 -7.37
N GLY A 138 -4.71 -12.59 -6.81
CA GLY A 138 -3.66 -11.58 -6.81
C GLY A 138 -3.26 -11.16 -8.23
N LEU A 139 -2.62 -9.98 -8.36
CA LEU A 139 -2.12 -9.46 -9.64
C LEU A 139 -1.29 -10.50 -10.41
N ARG A 140 -0.40 -11.22 -9.72
CA ARG A 140 0.39 -12.33 -10.30
C ARG A 140 -0.47 -13.43 -10.92
N TYR A 141 -1.55 -13.82 -10.25
CA TYR A 141 -2.48 -14.83 -10.78
C TYR A 141 -3.17 -14.32 -12.05
N ARG A 142 -3.59 -13.05 -12.07
CA ARG A 142 -4.25 -12.44 -13.24
C ARG A 142 -3.30 -12.34 -14.43
N THR A 143 -2.04 -11.95 -14.20
CA THR A 143 -1.02 -11.90 -15.27
C THR A 143 -0.66 -13.30 -15.77
N GLN A 144 -0.49 -14.28 -14.87
CA GLN A 144 -0.24 -15.67 -15.28
C GLN A 144 -1.39 -16.24 -16.09
N ARG A 145 -2.63 -15.96 -15.72
CA ARG A 145 -3.82 -16.41 -16.46
C ARG A 145 -3.89 -15.79 -17.85
N LEU A 146 -3.61 -14.48 -17.97
CA LEU A 146 -3.56 -13.81 -19.28
C LEU A 146 -2.46 -14.40 -20.18
N VAL A 147 -1.28 -14.69 -19.62
CA VAL A 147 -0.20 -15.35 -20.37
C VAL A 147 -0.60 -16.75 -20.81
N HIS A 148 -1.24 -17.53 -19.93
CA HIS A 148 -1.75 -18.86 -20.28
C HIS A 148 -2.85 -18.82 -21.34
N ASP A 149 -3.75 -17.84 -21.28
CA ASP A 149 -4.83 -17.69 -22.24
C ASP A 149 -4.27 -17.21 -23.60
N ALA A 150 -3.26 -16.35 -23.59
CA ALA A 150 -2.52 -15.93 -24.78
C ALA A 150 -1.76 -17.10 -25.43
N ASP A 151 -1.02 -17.91 -24.67
CA ASP A 151 -0.33 -19.10 -25.18
C ASP A 151 -1.32 -20.10 -25.81
N ARG A 152 -2.49 -20.29 -25.17
CA ARG A 152 -3.55 -21.14 -25.74
C ARG A 152 -4.11 -20.59 -27.04
N ALA A 153 -4.34 -19.28 -27.14
CA ALA A 153 -4.81 -18.65 -28.37
C ALA A 153 -3.78 -18.79 -29.50
N VAL A 154 -2.50 -18.54 -29.21
CA VAL A 154 -1.39 -18.69 -30.18
C VAL A 154 -1.28 -20.12 -30.67
N ARG A 155 -1.29 -21.12 -29.77
CA ARG A 155 -1.24 -22.55 -30.14
C ARG A 155 -2.41 -22.97 -31.02
N ARG A 156 -3.62 -22.46 -30.75
CA ARG A 156 -4.81 -22.74 -31.57
C ARG A 156 -4.68 -22.10 -32.96
N GLY A 157 -4.30 -20.82 -33.02
CA GLY A 157 -4.06 -20.13 -34.29
C GLY A 157 -3.00 -20.83 -35.15
N ALA A 158 -1.89 -21.26 -34.55
CA ALA A 158 -0.84 -22.00 -35.25
C ALA A 158 -1.33 -23.35 -35.81
N LYS A 159 -2.15 -24.09 -35.06
CA LYS A 159 -2.75 -25.35 -35.53
C LYS A 159 -3.70 -25.13 -36.70
N ASP A 160 -4.59 -24.15 -36.60
CA ASP A 160 -5.54 -23.80 -37.67
C ASP A 160 -4.81 -23.38 -38.94
N THR A 161 -3.81 -22.51 -38.83
CA THR A 161 -2.99 -22.09 -39.98
C THR A 161 -2.27 -23.28 -40.60
N ARG A 162 -1.65 -24.16 -39.80
CA ARG A 162 -0.98 -25.37 -40.29
C ARG A 162 -1.96 -26.28 -41.04
N GLN A 163 -3.20 -26.40 -40.56
CA GLN A 163 -4.22 -27.22 -41.18
C GLN A 163 -4.70 -26.62 -42.51
N LYS A 164 -4.94 -25.30 -42.56
CA LYS A 164 -5.28 -24.57 -43.79
C LYS A 164 -4.17 -24.67 -44.84
N VAL A 165 -2.91 -24.53 -44.43
CA VAL A 165 -1.74 -24.68 -45.31
C VAL A 165 -1.66 -26.09 -45.88
N LYS A 166 -1.87 -27.14 -45.07
CA LYS A 166 -1.91 -28.54 -45.56
C LYS A 166 -3.01 -28.77 -46.60
N ILE A 167 -4.20 -28.20 -46.36
CA ILE A 167 -5.34 -28.32 -47.30
C ILE A 167 -5.02 -27.59 -48.60
N ALA A 168 -4.52 -26.36 -48.53
CA ALA A 168 -4.12 -25.58 -49.71
C ALA A 168 -3.02 -26.29 -50.53
N ALA A 169 -2.02 -26.88 -49.85
CA ALA A 169 -0.96 -27.65 -50.50
C ALA A 169 -1.52 -28.87 -51.25
N ARG A 170 -2.41 -29.65 -50.61
CA ARG A 170 -3.08 -30.79 -51.28
C ARG A 170 -3.93 -30.36 -52.47
N ALA A 171 -4.67 -29.26 -52.35
CA ALA A 171 -5.47 -28.73 -53.45
C ALA A 171 -4.59 -28.31 -54.64
N ALA A 172 -3.44 -27.67 -54.38
CA ALA A 172 -2.47 -27.28 -55.41
C ALA A 172 -1.74 -28.47 -56.04
N GLU A 173 -1.60 -29.58 -55.32
CA GLU A 173 -1.03 -30.83 -55.83
C GLU A 173 -2.02 -31.58 -56.73
N LEU A 174 -3.30 -31.62 -56.34
CA LEU A 174 -4.38 -32.19 -57.16
C LEU A 174 -4.61 -31.39 -58.45
N GLY A 175 -4.55 -30.06 -58.39
CA GLY A 175 -4.67 -29.20 -59.57
C GLY A 175 -3.55 -29.37 -60.59
N ARG A 176 -2.36 -29.85 -60.17
CA ARG A 176 -1.23 -30.15 -61.06
C ARG A 176 -1.39 -31.47 -61.84
N HIS A 177 -2.32 -32.33 -61.45
CA HIS A 177 -2.54 -33.64 -62.05
C HIS A 177 -3.81 -33.74 -62.91
N LEU A 178 -4.52 -32.62 -63.14
CA LEU A 178 -5.63 -32.58 -64.09
C LEU A 178 -5.09 -32.34 -65.51
N PRO A 179 -5.24 -33.30 -66.45
CA PRO A 179 -4.89 -33.07 -67.85
C PRO A 179 -5.84 -32.04 -68.45
N GLY A 180 -5.27 -31.04 -69.13
CA GLY A 180 -6.02 -30.06 -69.92
C GLY A 180 -6.59 -30.66 -71.20
#